data_AF-A0ABD6EF47-F1
#
_entry.id   AF-A0ABD6EF47-F1
#
_cell.length_a   1.000
_cell.length_b   1.000
_cell.length_c   1.000
_cell.angle_alpha   90.00
_cell.angle_beta   90.00
_cell.angle_gamma   90.00
#
_symmetry.space_group_name_H-M   'P 1'
#
loop_
_entity.id
_entity.type
_entity.pdbx_description
1 polymer ?
#
loop_
_entity_poly.entity_id
_entity_poly.type
_entity_poly.pdbx_seq_one_letter_code
_entity_poly.pdbx_strand_id
1 'polypeptide(L)'
;MATGNRMPDNLQTLTPIIQTPLSDHLVAMLSQQGRKCGFFEAQFYRCAEAYGAKLARKYCDLEWRDYRECLSEEKQKKRINAIRMERRKQYLQGKRDTAFLSDHPQPGEYSPDYFSYNRIH
;
A
#
# COMPACT_ATOMS: atom_id res chain seq x y z
N MET A 1 -8.53 14.90 -8.35
CA MET A 1 -7.14 15.37 -8.17
C MET A 1 -6.62 14.78 -6.86
N ALA A 2 -5.68 13.83 -6.91
CA ALA A 2 -5.13 13.16 -5.73
C ALA A 2 -3.97 13.97 -5.14
N THR A 3 -4.27 15.02 -4.40
CA THR A 3 -3.27 15.90 -3.75
C THR A 3 -2.86 15.44 -2.36
N GLY A 4 -3.47 14.39 -1.81
CA GLY A 4 -3.34 14.04 -0.39
C GLY A 4 -2.06 13.28 0.03
N ASN A 5 -1.34 12.65 -0.90
CA ASN A 5 -0.26 11.69 -0.56
C ASN A 5 1.11 12.01 -1.18
N ARG A 6 1.39 13.27 -1.52
CA ARG A 6 2.74 13.63 -1.99
C ARG A 6 3.76 13.49 -0.87
N MET A 7 4.98 13.13 -1.22
CA MET A 7 6.12 13.08 -0.31
C MET A 7 6.36 14.48 0.29
N PRO A 8 6.54 14.62 1.63
CA PRO A 8 6.66 15.92 2.26
C PRO A 8 7.98 16.61 1.88
N ASP A 9 7.94 17.94 1.75
CA ASP A 9 9.09 18.78 1.41
C ASP A 9 10.20 18.80 2.48
N ASN A 10 9.94 18.17 3.62
CA ASN A 10 10.83 18.13 4.77
C ASN A 10 11.54 16.78 4.90
N LEU A 11 11.31 15.81 3.99
CA LEU A 11 12.04 14.55 4.03
C LEU A 11 13.48 14.80 3.56
N GLN A 12 14.36 15.12 4.51
CA GLN A 12 15.76 15.47 4.26
C GLN A 12 16.76 14.42 4.77
N THR A 13 16.34 13.49 5.61
CA THR A 13 17.28 12.56 6.26
C THR A 13 16.75 11.12 6.20
N LEU A 14 17.25 10.35 5.23
CA LEU A 14 17.07 8.89 5.20
C LEU A 14 18.07 8.19 6.15
N THR A 15 19.10 8.91 6.61
CA THR A 15 20.16 8.40 7.47
C THR A 15 20.34 9.28 8.70
N PRO A 16 20.72 8.70 9.86
CA PRO A 16 21.07 9.49 11.04
C PRO A 16 22.29 10.37 10.73
N ILE A 17 22.33 11.57 11.31
CA ILE A 17 23.46 12.52 11.16
C ILE A 17 24.75 11.91 11.74
N ILE A 18 24.61 11.06 12.76
CA ILE A 18 25.71 10.36 13.41
C ILE A 18 25.46 8.86 13.28
N GLN A 19 26.34 8.15 12.58
CA GLN A 19 26.32 6.70 12.47
C GLN A 19 27.02 6.09 13.68
N THR A 20 26.23 5.55 14.60
CA THR A 20 26.68 4.80 15.78
C THR A 20 26.00 3.44 15.83
N PRO A 21 26.58 2.43 16.49
CA PRO A 21 25.90 1.14 16.65
C PRO A 21 24.53 1.28 17.32
N LEU A 22 24.37 2.26 18.22
CA LEU A 22 23.11 2.53 18.89
C LEU A 22 22.07 3.14 17.95
N SER A 23 22.46 4.07 17.07
CA SER A 23 21.55 4.61 16.07
C SER A 23 21.09 3.55 15.08
N ASP A 24 21.96 2.62 14.69
CA ASP A 24 21.62 1.54 13.75
C ASP A 24 20.56 0.60 14.32
N HIS A 25 20.65 0.26 15.62
CA HIS A 25 19.62 -0.52 16.31
C HIS A 25 18.29 0.22 16.43
N LEU A 26 18.30 1.53 16.68
CA LEU A 26 17.08 2.33 16.76
C LEU A 26 16.37 2.47 15.39
N VAL A 27 17.13 2.60 14.31
CA VAL A 27 16.59 2.62 12.94
C VAL A 27 15.92 1.30 12.61
N ALA A 28 16.54 0.17 12.95
CA ALA A 28 15.94 -1.15 12.75
C ALA A 28 14.61 -1.31 13.50
N MET A 29 14.50 -0.79 14.73
CA MET A 29 13.27 -0.84 15.53
C MET A 29 12.10 -0.04 14.93
N LEU A 30 12.40 1.12 14.33
CA LEU A 30 11.39 1.99 13.71
C LEU A 30 11.01 1.56 12.29
N SER A 31 11.79 0.65 11.69
CA SER A 31 11.51 0.12 10.37
C SER A 31 10.27 -0.77 10.34
N GLN A 32 9.65 -0.86 9.16
CA GLN A 32 8.61 -1.86 8.86
C GLN A 32 9.21 -3.17 8.32
N GLN A 33 10.53 -3.34 8.36
CA GLN A 33 11.20 -4.57 7.94
C GLN A 33 10.70 -5.75 8.80
N GLY A 34 10.31 -6.84 8.15
CA GLY A 34 9.68 -8.00 8.81
C GLY A 34 8.19 -7.85 9.14
N ARG A 35 7.57 -6.71 8.82
CA ARG A 35 6.11 -6.49 8.94
C ARG A 35 5.44 -6.54 7.56
N LYS A 36 4.10 -6.51 7.54
CA LYS A 36 3.28 -6.54 6.32
C LYS A 36 3.71 -5.51 5.27
N CYS A 37 4.13 -4.32 5.70
CA CYS A 37 4.52 -3.22 4.82
C CYS A 37 6.03 -3.17 4.50
N GLY A 38 6.83 -4.12 4.97
CA GLY A 38 8.28 -4.11 4.79
C GLY A 38 8.73 -4.18 3.33
N PHE A 39 7.95 -4.84 2.48
CA PHE A 39 8.22 -4.88 1.03
C PHE A 39 8.13 -3.48 0.39
N PHE A 40 7.05 -2.74 0.68
CA PHE A 40 6.86 -1.40 0.15
C PHE A 40 7.87 -0.40 0.71
N GLU A 41 8.21 -0.55 2.00
CA GLU A 41 9.29 0.24 2.62
C GLU A 41 10.62 0.02 1.90
N ALA A 42 11.01 -1.24 1.67
CA ALA A 42 12.24 -1.57 0.96
C ALA A 42 12.26 -1.03 -0.48
N GLN A 43 11.14 -1.13 -1.20
CA GLN A 43 11.02 -0.60 -2.56
C GLN A 43 11.17 0.94 -2.60
N PHE A 44 10.54 1.63 -1.65
CA PHE A 44 10.67 3.08 -1.52
C PHE A 44 12.12 3.50 -1.23
N TYR A 45 12.79 2.87 -0.27
CA TYR A 45 14.17 3.22 0.05
C TYR A 45 15.15 2.89 -1.09
N ARG A 46 14.94 1.80 -1.85
CA ARG A 46 15.75 1.50 -3.06
C ARG A 46 15.63 2.60 -4.12
N CYS A 47 14.41 3.10 -4.37
CA CYS A 47 14.23 4.22 -5.28
C CYS A 47 14.90 5.49 -4.73
N ALA A 48 14.69 5.78 -3.44
CA ALA A 48 15.22 6.97 -2.80
C ALA A 48 16.75 6.98 -2.74
N GLU A 49 17.38 5.81 -2.59
CA GLU A 49 18.83 5.62 -2.64
C GLU A 49 19.38 5.87 -4.06
N ALA A 50 18.70 5.37 -5.10
CA ALA A 50 19.13 5.55 -6.49
C ALA A 50 19.13 7.02 -6.95
N TYR A 51 18.13 7.82 -6.51
CA TYR A 51 17.99 9.22 -6.92
C TYR A 51 18.52 10.23 -5.88
N GLY A 52 18.68 9.82 -4.62
CA GLY A 52 18.98 10.70 -3.50
C GLY A 52 17.77 11.53 -3.02
N ALA A 53 17.87 12.05 -1.79
CA ALA A 53 16.73 12.66 -1.07
C ALA A 53 16.03 13.83 -1.80
N LYS A 54 16.77 14.61 -2.59
CA LYS A 54 16.21 15.77 -3.33
C LYS A 54 15.36 15.33 -4.53
N LEU A 55 15.86 14.40 -5.34
CA LEU A 55 15.20 13.94 -6.57
C LEU A 55 14.17 12.85 -6.30
N ALA A 56 14.32 12.09 -5.21
CA ALA A 56 13.37 11.05 -4.79
C ALA A 56 11.94 11.58 -4.64
N ARG A 57 11.74 12.85 -4.27
CA ARG A 57 10.40 13.47 -4.18
C ARG A 57 9.64 13.51 -5.48
N LYS A 58 10.36 13.67 -6.58
CA LYS A 58 9.76 13.75 -7.91
C LYS A 58 9.61 12.38 -8.53
N TYR A 59 10.63 11.53 -8.38
CA TYR A 59 10.70 10.25 -9.08
C TYR A 59 10.13 9.07 -8.27
N CYS A 60 10.22 9.10 -6.94
CA CYS A 60 9.79 8.02 -6.05
C CYS A 60 8.42 8.27 -5.39
N ASP A 61 7.59 9.16 -5.97
CA ASP A 61 6.28 9.50 -5.42
C ASP A 61 5.28 8.33 -5.49
N LEU A 62 5.44 7.44 -6.47
CA LEU A 62 4.60 6.25 -6.61
C LEU A 62 4.85 5.25 -5.47
N GLU A 63 6.12 4.92 -5.25
CA GLU A 63 6.58 4.02 -4.21
C GLU A 63 6.22 4.56 -2.82
N TRP A 64 6.39 5.87 -2.61
CA TRP A 64 5.96 6.53 -1.38
C TRP A 64 4.44 6.41 -1.16
N ARG A 65 3.65 6.61 -2.23
CA ARG A 65 2.18 6.50 -2.16
C ARG A 65 1.72 5.09 -1.84
N ASP A 66 2.42 4.07 -2.32
CA ASP A 66 2.10 2.68 -2.04
C ASP A 66 2.51 2.30 -0.62
N TYR A 67 3.70 2.72 -0.17
CA TYR A 67 4.12 2.54 1.22
C TYR A 67 3.16 3.20 2.20
N ARG A 68 2.77 4.45 1.94
CA ARG A 68 1.80 5.18 2.77
C ARG A 68 0.40 4.55 2.73
N GLU A 69 -0.01 3.98 1.60
CA GLU A 69 -1.28 3.27 1.49
C GLU A 69 -1.26 1.99 2.32
N CYS A 70 -0.15 1.25 2.33
CA CYS A 70 -0.01 0.07 3.19
C CYS A 70 -0.12 0.44 4.68
N LEU A 71 0.44 1.58 5.10
CA LEU A 71 0.38 2.03 6.49
C LEU A 71 -1.02 2.50 6.91
N SER A 72 -1.77 3.20 6.04
CA SER A 72 -3.07 3.79 6.40
C SER A 72 -4.28 2.96 5.97
N GLU A 73 -4.13 2.13 4.94
CA GLU A 73 -5.16 1.33 4.26
C GLU A 73 -6.34 2.19 3.76
N GLU A 74 -6.14 3.49 3.57
CA GLU A 74 -7.22 4.42 3.27
C GLU A 74 -7.92 4.10 1.94
N LYS A 75 -7.13 3.78 0.90
CA LYS A 75 -7.70 3.47 -0.42
C LYS A 75 -8.41 2.13 -0.38
N GLN A 76 -7.83 1.13 0.27
CA GLN A 76 -8.49 -0.16 0.50
C GLN A 76 -9.85 0.01 1.21
N LYS A 77 -9.90 0.75 2.32
CA LYS A 77 -11.15 1.02 3.07
C LYS A 77 -12.19 1.75 2.22
N LYS A 78 -11.79 2.78 1.48
CA LYS A 78 -12.67 3.50 0.54
C LYS A 78 -13.22 2.58 -0.55
N ARG A 79 -12.38 1.72 -1.13
CA ARG A 79 -12.78 0.74 -2.14
C ARG A 79 -13.78 -0.27 -1.57
N ILE A 80 -13.51 -0.82 -0.39
CA ILE A 80 -14.42 -1.77 0.29
C ILE A 80 -15.78 -1.10 0.54
N ASN A 81 -15.80 0.14 1.02
CA ASN A 81 -17.03 0.88 1.27
C ASN A 81 -17.82 1.13 -0.02
N ALA A 82 -17.16 1.53 -1.11
CA ALA A 82 -17.81 1.72 -2.41
C ALA A 82 -18.45 0.41 -2.92
N ILE A 83 -17.71 -0.70 -2.87
CA ILE A 83 -18.23 -2.03 -3.25
C ILE A 83 -19.43 -2.41 -2.37
N ARG A 84 -19.34 -2.18 -1.06
CA ARG A 84 -20.41 -2.49 -0.10
C ARG A 84 -21.68 -1.68 -0.39
N MET A 85 -21.54 -0.39 -0.71
CA MET A 85 -22.68 0.47 -1.06
C MET A 85 -23.35 0.05 -2.36
N GLU A 86 -22.56 -0.20 -3.42
CA GLU A 86 -23.11 -0.63 -4.70
C GLU A 86 -23.82 -1.99 -4.62
N ARG A 87 -23.27 -2.95 -3.86
CA ARG A 87 -23.94 -4.24 -3.63
C ARG A 87 -25.28 -4.08 -2.93
N ARG A 88 -25.35 -3.26 -1.88
CA ARG A 88 -26.61 -2.95 -1.18
C ARG A 88 -27.62 -2.29 -2.11
N LYS A 89 -27.18 -1.34 -2.94
CA LYS A 89 -28.02 -0.68 -3.94
C LYS A 89 -28.61 -1.68 -4.94
N GLN A 90 -27.80 -2.62 -5.45
CA GLN A 90 -28.28 -3.64 -6.38
C GLN A 90 -29.28 -4.63 -5.75
N TYR A 91 -29.07 -4.99 -4.48
CA TYR A 91 -30.03 -5.80 -3.71
C TYR A 91 -31.36 -5.07 -3.54
N LEU A 92 -31.34 -3.79 -3.14
CA LEU A 92 -32.55 -2.97 -3.02
C LEU A 92 -33.29 -2.77 -4.35
N GLN A 93 -32.57 -2.79 -5.47
CA GLN A 93 -33.14 -2.74 -6.82
C GLN A 93 -33.69 -4.09 -7.31
N GLY A 94 -33.56 -5.17 -6.53
CA GLY A 94 -33.97 -6.52 -6.94
C GLY A 94 -33.10 -7.14 -8.04
N LYS A 95 -31.92 -6.57 -8.34
CA LYS A 95 -30.97 -7.13 -9.33
C LYS A 95 -30.12 -8.27 -8.78
N ARG A 96 -30.13 -8.47 -7.46
CA ARG A 96 -29.42 -9.54 -6.74
C ARG A 96 -30.32 -10.09 -5.66
N ASP A 97 -30.30 -11.41 -5.47
CA ASP A 97 -31.08 -12.10 -4.45
C ASP A 97 -30.57 -11.84 -3.02
N THR A 98 -29.27 -11.56 -2.86
CA THR A 98 -28.64 -11.23 -1.57
C THR A 98 -27.64 -10.08 -1.73
N ALA A 99 -27.47 -9.29 -0.66
CA ALA A 99 -26.52 -8.17 -0.67
C ALA A 99 -25.05 -8.63 -0.56
N PHE A 100 -24.78 -9.72 0.16
CA PHE A 100 -23.46 -10.33 0.28
C PHE A 100 -23.60 -11.85 0.19
N LEU A 101 -22.69 -12.49 -0.54
CA LEU A 101 -22.58 -13.94 -0.61
C LEU A 101 -22.11 -14.47 0.75
N SER A 102 -22.68 -15.60 1.20
CA SER A 102 -22.23 -16.30 2.41
C SER A 102 -20.79 -16.79 2.24
N ASP A 103 -20.45 -17.26 1.05
CA ASP A 103 -19.16 -17.88 0.75
C ASP A 103 -18.21 -16.81 0.21
N HIS A 104 -17.50 -16.15 1.11
CA HIS A 104 -16.40 -15.27 0.78
C HIS A 104 -15.09 -15.98 1.15
N PRO A 105 -14.04 -15.90 0.29
CA PRO A 105 -12.73 -16.43 0.63
C PRO A 105 -12.25 -15.76 1.93
N GLN A 106 -11.65 -16.55 2.82
CA GLN A 106 -11.19 -16.02 4.09
C GLN A 106 -10.08 -14.98 3.85
N PRO A 107 -10.05 -13.86 4.57
CA PRO A 107 -8.99 -12.88 4.44
C PRO A 107 -7.63 -13.54 4.73
N GLY A 108 -6.79 -13.65 3.70
CA GLY A 108 -5.48 -14.33 3.78
C GLY A 108 -5.37 -15.58 2.90
N GLU A 109 -6.48 -16.13 2.40
CA GLU A 109 -6.46 -17.10 1.31
C GLU A 109 -6.25 -16.35 -0.01
N TYR A 110 -4.99 -16.04 -0.30
CA TYR A 110 -4.57 -15.69 -1.66
C TYR A 110 -4.45 -17.00 -2.44
N SER A 111 -5.49 -17.36 -3.19
CA SER A 111 -5.28 -18.20 -4.36
C SER A 111 -4.63 -17.30 -5.42
N PRO A 112 -3.46 -17.63 -5.98
CA PRO A 112 -3.07 -17.01 -7.22
C PRO A 112 -4.14 -17.39 -8.24
N ASP A 113 -5.08 -16.48 -8.52
CA ASP A 113 -5.84 -16.50 -9.76
C ASP A 113 -4.83 -16.20 -10.88
N TYR A 114 -3.92 -17.14 -11.11
CA TYR A 114 -2.93 -17.12 -12.15
C TYR A 114 -3.70 -17.41 -13.43
N PHE A 115 -4.31 -16.39 -14.00
CA PHE A 115 -4.72 -16.39 -15.40
C PHE A 115 -5.59 -17.58 -15.84
N SER A 116 -6.34 -18.20 -14.92
CA SER A 116 -7.16 -19.39 -15.23
C SER A 116 -8.21 -19.12 -16.32
N TYR A 117 -8.60 -17.86 -16.49
CA TYR A 117 -9.54 -17.40 -17.50
C TYR A 117 -8.89 -16.75 -18.74
N ASN A 118 -7.59 -16.48 -18.73
CA ASN A 118 -6.89 -16.01 -19.92
C ASN A 118 -6.33 -17.21 -20.69
N ARG A 119 -7.15 -17.80 -21.56
CA ARG A 119 -6.64 -18.69 -22.59
C ARG A 119 -5.75 -17.86 -23.52
N ILE A 120 -4.44 -18.07 -23.44
CA ILE A 120 -3.52 -17.60 -24.48
C ILE A 120 -3.83 -18.47 -25.70
N HIS A 121 -4.54 -17.90 -26.67
CA HIS A 121 -4.71 -18.48 -27.99
C HIS A 121 -3.55 -18.04 -28.88
#